data_AF-A0A7W0G0M3-F1
#
_entry.id   AF-A0A7W0G0M3-F1
#
_cell.length_a   1.000
_cell.length_b   1.000
_cell.length_c   1.000
_cell.angle_alpha   90.00
_cell.angle_beta   90.00
_cell.angle_gamma   90.00
#
_symmetry.space_group_name_H-M   'P 1'
#
loop_
_entity.id
_entity.type
_entity.pdbx_description
1 polymer ?
#
loop_
_entity_poly.entity_id
_entity_poly.type
_entity_poly.pdbx_seq_one_letter_code
_entity_poly.pdbx_strand_id
1 'polypeptide(L)'
;MTVITILTTLSSPVLAVQKKDKQKASPPQGTPVLWRAHRDAAALDLFLGPGGEAMRPDLSGVTFVKQETGGFSTKYRVRDGAGREWVAKLGGEAQSETAAVRLVWAAGYQTEINYLAPCVHIKGAPGAKGVERCDGDGFRNVRFEARPEGWDRLDEWRWKDKKNLFYGTKELQGLIVLNALLNNWDLKSANNKVVYVPGGRAGGGELRYIISDLGATFGKTGNLPVVWRFTRSRSKPEDYAAQPFVDEVKGRNVFFNYGGKNQELFDDIYVEEARWVGQLLSRLSDRQIGDAFRAANYTPAEVEVLAGAVRARVDELVNLAPPPSARSPD
;
A
#
# COMPACT_ATOMS: atom_id res chain seq x y z
N MET A 1 -37.97 -58.42 -37.50
CA MET A 1 -37.08 -57.74 -38.47
C MET A 1 -36.32 -56.68 -37.71
N THR A 2 -35.05 -56.94 -37.46
CA THR A 2 -34.19 -56.20 -36.53
C THR A 2 -33.58 -54.99 -37.25
N VAL A 3 -33.81 -53.79 -36.71
CA VAL A 3 -33.24 -52.54 -37.18
C VAL A 3 -31.78 -52.47 -36.77
N ILE A 4 -30.87 -52.40 -37.74
CA ILE A 4 -29.43 -52.20 -37.50
C ILE A 4 -29.16 -50.70 -37.50
N THR A 5 -28.91 -50.15 -36.31
CA THR A 5 -28.43 -48.78 -36.13
C THR A 5 -26.91 -48.76 -36.32
N ILE A 6 -26.44 -48.13 -37.40
CA ILE A 6 -25.02 -47.88 -37.65
C ILE A 6 -24.59 -46.70 -36.78
N LEU A 7 -23.77 -46.96 -35.77
CA LEU A 7 -23.11 -45.94 -34.96
C LEU A 7 -21.77 -45.57 -35.62
N THR A 8 -21.71 -44.42 -36.29
CA THR A 8 -20.47 -43.86 -36.82
C THR A 8 -19.72 -43.12 -35.71
N THR A 9 -18.59 -43.68 -35.27
CA THR A 9 -17.67 -43.02 -34.34
C THR A 9 -16.76 -42.05 -35.10
N LEU A 10 -17.02 -40.73 -34.99
CA LEU A 10 -16.07 -39.70 -35.43
C LEU A 10 -14.92 -39.62 -34.42
N SER A 11 -13.76 -40.18 -34.78
CA SER A 11 -12.50 -39.92 -34.08
C SER A 11 -11.98 -38.53 -34.46
N SER A 12 -12.08 -37.55 -33.56
CA SER A 12 -11.41 -36.26 -33.71
C SER A 12 -9.97 -36.38 -33.22
N PRO A 13 -8.94 -35.95 -33.98
CA PRO A 13 -7.57 -35.95 -33.50
C PRO A 13 -7.42 -34.84 -32.45
N VAL A 14 -7.18 -35.24 -31.20
CA VAL A 14 -6.77 -34.31 -30.14
C VAL A 14 -5.34 -33.90 -30.45
N LEU A 15 -5.16 -32.74 -31.09
CA LEU A 15 -3.88 -32.05 -31.14
C LEU A 15 -3.55 -31.56 -29.72
N ALA A 16 -2.76 -32.35 -28.99
CA ALA A 16 -2.17 -31.94 -27.75
C ALA A 16 -1.21 -30.77 -28.01
N VAL A 17 -1.67 -29.55 -27.71
CA VAL A 17 -0.80 -28.36 -27.64
C VAL A 17 0.17 -28.59 -26.48
N GLN A 18 1.40 -29.01 -26.80
CA GLN A 18 2.50 -28.95 -25.85
C GLN A 18 2.72 -27.49 -25.47
N LYS A 19 2.30 -27.13 -24.25
CA LYS A 19 2.80 -25.92 -23.58
C LYS A 19 4.32 -26.09 -23.48
N LYS A 20 5.06 -25.34 -24.30
CA LYS A 20 6.48 -25.08 -24.02
C LYS A 20 6.54 -24.40 -22.66
N ASP A 21 6.92 -25.14 -21.64
CA ASP A 21 7.37 -24.58 -20.37
C ASP A 21 8.55 -23.67 -20.69
N LYS A 22 8.30 -22.35 -20.75
CA LYS A 22 9.38 -21.37 -20.66
C LYS A 22 10.05 -21.64 -19.33
N GLN A 23 11.28 -22.16 -19.38
CA GLN A 23 12.17 -22.21 -18.23
C GLN A 23 12.10 -20.83 -17.57
N LYS A 24 11.46 -20.74 -16.39
CA LYS A 24 11.38 -19.50 -15.63
C LYS A 24 12.83 -19.11 -15.35
N ALA A 25 13.28 -17.99 -15.92
CA ALA A 25 14.57 -17.43 -15.55
C ALA A 25 14.64 -17.35 -14.03
N SER A 26 15.79 -17.71 -13.44
CA SER A 26 15.96 -17.62 -12.00
C SER A 26 15.65 -16.19 -11.54
N PRO A 27 14.92 -16.01 -10.43
CA PRO A 27 14.57 -14.67 -9.96
C PRO A 27 15.85 -13.84 -9.73
N PRO A 28 15.79 -12.52 -9.99
CA PRO A 28 16.97 -11.67 -9.83
C PRO A 28 17.46 -11.71 -8.37
N GLN A 29 18.78 -11.74 -8.21
CA GLN A 29 19.41 -11.68 -6.89
C GLN A 29 19.64 -10.22 -6.49
N GLY A 30 19.43 -9.91 -5.21
CA GLY A 30 19.67 -8.58 -4.66
C GLY A 30 19.60 -8.54 -3.15
N THR A 31 20.04 -7.44 -2.55
CA THR A 31 19.99 -7.25 -1.09
C THR A 31 18.54 -7.06 -0.64
N PRO A 32 18.00 -7.89 0.27
CA PRO A 32 16.67 -7.71 0.83
C PRO A 32 16.56 -6.41 1.63
N VAL A 33 15.55 -5.59 1.34
CA VAL A 33 15.30 -4.32 2.04
C VAL A 33 13.81 -4.17 2.36
N LEU A 34 13.46 -4.19 3.65
CA LEU A 34 12.13 -3.82 4.14
C LEU A 34 12.08 -2.35 4.58
N TRP A 35 13.13 -1.92 5.28
CA TRP A 35 13.20 -0.62 5.93
C TRP A 35 14.60 -0.02 5.81
N ARG A 36 14.66 1.32 5.73
CA ARG A 36 15.90 2.10 5.73
C ARG A 36 15.64 3.45 6.37
N ALA A 37 16.50 3.84 7.31
CA ALA A 37 16.44 5.17 7.91
C ALA A 37 16.64 6.28 6.86
N HIS A 38 15.81 7.32 6.95
CA HIS A 38 16.08 8.59 6.26
C HIS A 38 17.18 9.35 6.99
N ARG A 39 18.16 9.84 6.22
CA ARG A 39 19.28 10.62 6.76
C ARG A 39 18.78 11.89 7.45
N ASP A 40 17.86 12.60 6.78
CA ASP A 40 17.22 13.79 7.30
C ASP A 40 15.71 13.72 7.06
N ALA A 41 14.94 13.48 8.12
CA ALA A 41 13.48 13.42 8.06
C ALA A 41 12.86 14.81 7.80
N ALA A 42 13.52 15.90 8.24
CA ALA A 42 13.01 17.26 8.05
C ALA A 42 13.10 17.72 6.59
N ALA A 43 14.04 17.14 5.82
CA ALA A 43 14.21 17.40 4.39
C ALA A 43 13.27 16.59 3.49
N LEU A 44 12.44 15.69 4.04
CA LEU A 44 11.54 14.87 3.22
C LEU A 44 10.41 15.73 2.64
N ASP A 45 10.23 15.65 1.33
CA ASP A 45 9.08 16.21 0.64
C ASP A 45 7.96 15.18 0.55
N LEU A 46 7.02 15.24 1.50
CA LEU A 46 5.86 14.34 1.51
C LEU A 46 4.82 14.71 0.45
N PHE A 47 4.92 15.89 -0.20
CA PHE A 47 4.06 16.26 -1.33
C PHE A 47 4.51 15.62 -2.65
N LEU A 48 5.81 15.34 -2.80
CA LEU A 48 6.37 14.60 -3.94
C LEU A 48 6.59 13.11 -3.66
N GLY A 49 6.87 12.74 -2.42
CA GLY A 49 7.00 11.35 -2.00
C GLY A 49 8.24 10.64 -2.54
N PRO A 50 8.24 9.30 -2.55
CA PRO A 50 9.45 8.50 -2.82
C PRO A 50 10.06 8.69 -4.21
N GLY A 51 9.30 9.17 -5.20
CA GLY A 51 9.81 9.43 -6.56
C GLY A 51 10.29 10.85 -6.81
N GLY A 52 10.07 11.79 -5.87
CA GLY A 52 10.43 13.20 -6.03
C GLY A 52 9.77 13.87 -7.24
N GLU A 53 10.36 14.96 -7.73
CA GLU A 53 9.87 15.68 -8.93
C GLU A 53 10.14 14.87 -10.20
N ALA A 54 11.30 14.21 -10.28
CA ALA A 54 11.80 13.52 -11.47
C ALA A 54 10.88 12.40 -11.97
N MET A 55 10.10 11.80 -11.07
CA MET A 55 9.16 10.73 -11.40
C MET A 55 7.70 11.19 -11.44
N ARG A 56 7.37 12.49 -11.43
CA ARG A 56 5.96 12.90 -11.62
C ARG A 56 5.47 12.53 -13.02
N PRO A 57 4.23 12.03 -13.20
CA PRO A 57 3.69 11.69 -14.51
C PRO A 57 3.54 12.94 -15.39
N ASP A 58 3.82 12.81 -16.69
CA ASP A 58 3.56 13.85 -17.68
C ASP A 58 2.10 13.76 -18.16
N LEU A 59 1.25 14.64 -17.63
CA LEU A 59 -0.19 14.59 -17.91
C LEU A 59 -0.60 15.23 -19.25
N SER A 60 0.34 15.76 -20.03
CA SER A 60 0.04 16.45 -21.31
C SER A 60 -0.60 15.55 -22.38
N GLY A 61 -0.38 14.23 -22.29
CA GLY A 61 -0.84 13.29 -23.31
C GLY A 61 -0.94 11.84 -22.81
N VAL A 62 -1.74 11.59 -21.78
CA VAL A 62 -1.90 10.22 -21.24
C VAL A 62 -2.70 9.34 -22.20
N THR A 63 -2.15 8.18 -22.57
CA THR A 63 -2.76 7.24 -23.53
C THR A 63 -3.03 5.88 -22.88
N PHE A 64 -4.21 5.33 -23.15
CA PHE A 64 -4.58 3.99 -22.70
C PHE A 64 -3.79 2.91 -23.45
N VAL A 65 -3.28 1.93 -22.71
CA VAL A 65 -2.61 0.75 -23.28
C VAL A 65 -3.50 -0.48 -23.16
N LYS A 66 -3.95 -0.79 -21.93
CA LYS A 66 -4.86 -1.90 -21.65
C LYS A 66 -5.51 -1.73 -20.28
N GLN A 67 -6.61 -2.43 -20.07
CA GLN A 67 -7.17 -2.58 -18.73
C GLN A 67 -6.42 -3.69 -17.99
N GLU A 68 -6.00 -3.40 -16.77
CA GLU A 68 -5.42 -4.41 -15.89
C GLU A 68 -6.56 -5.23 -15.26
N THR A 69 -6.37 -6.55 -15.20
CA THR A 69 -7.36 -7.47 -14.66
C THR A 69 -7.04 -7.83 -13.21
N GLY A 70 -8.09 -8.00 -12.40
CA GLY A 70 -7.97 -8.37 -10.98
C GLY A 70 -8.05 -7.20 -10.00
N GLY A 71 -8.39 -7.53 -8.76
CA GLY A 71 -8.77 -6.54 -7.75
C GLY A 71 -10.19 -5.99 -7.97
N PHE A 72 -10.65 -5.14 -7.04
CA PHE A 72 -11.99 -4.56 -7.07
C PHE A 72 -12.04 -3.27 -7.91
N SER A 73 -11.01 -2.44 -7.79
CA SER A 73 -10.94 -1.11 -8.41
C SER A 73 -10.51 -1.20 -9.89
N THR A 74 -11.07 -0.32 -10.74
CA THR A 74 -10.64 -0.22 -12.14
C THR A 74 -9.20 0.30 -12.23
N LYS A 75 -8.37 -0.41 -13.02
CA LYS A 75 -6.97 -0.07 -13.23
C LYS A 75 -6.64 -0.12 -14.71
N TYR A 76 -5.92 0.88 -15.21
CA TYR A 76 -5.45 0.95 -16.58
C TYR A 76 -3.92 0.95 -16.62
N ARG A 77 -3.35 0.18 -17.54
CA ARG A 77 -2.00 0.43 -18.05
C ARG A 77 -2.08 1.64 -18.95
N VAL A 78 -1.25 2.64 -18.71
CA VAL A 78 -1.20 3.86 -19.52
C VAL A 78 0.25 4.25 -19.81
N ARG A 79 0.43 5.05 -20.87
CA ARG A 79 1.66 5.81 -21.10
C ARG A 79 1.39 7.29 -20.89
N ASP A 80 2.29 7.98 -20.22
CA ASP A 80 2.21 9.43 -20.04
C ASP A 80 2.77 10.18 -21.27
N GLY A 81 2.74 11.52 -21.25
CA GLY A 81 3.23 12.35 -22.36
C GLY A 81 4.72 12.17 -22.68
N ALA A 82 5.51 11.71 -21.70
CA ALA A 82 6.92 11.37 -21.85
C ALA A 82 7.15 9.91 -22.27
N GLY A 83 6.08 9.15 -22.50
CA GLY A 83 6.14 7.73 -22.91
C GLY A 83 6.40 6.74 -21.77
N ARG A 84 6.46 7.19 -20.51
CA ARG A 84 6.67 6.31 -19.34
C ARG A 84 5.42 5.52 -19.03
N GLU A 85 5.60 4.28 -18.56
CA GLU A 85 4.49 3.40 -18.23
C GLU A 85 4.03 3.54 -16.77
N TRP A 86 2.71 3.47 -16.59
CA TRP A 86 2.06 3.60 -15.30
C TRP A 86 0.93 2.57 -15.12
N VAL A 87 0.61 2.22 -13.88
CA VAL A 87 -0.75 1.74 -13.53
C VAL A 87 -1.55 2.94 -13.05
N ALA A 88 -2.54 3.38 -13.80
CA ALA A 88 -3.53 4.34 -13.37
C ALA A 88 -4.67 3.60 -12.64
N LYS A 89 -4.81 3.80 -11.33
CA LYS A 89 -5.92 3.29 -10.50
C LYS A 89 -6.97 4.38 -10.35
N LEU A 90 -8.22 4.03 -10.68
CA LEU A 90 -9.35 4.93 -10.68
C LEU A 90 -10.26 4.64 -9.47
N GLY A 91 -10.92 5.66 -8.94
CA GLY A 91 -11.95 5.54 -7.91
C GLY A 91 -11.49 5.82 -6.48
N GLY A 92 -12.38 5.58 -5.52
CA GLY A 92 -12.29 6.08 -4.13
C GLY A 92 -11.18 5.52 -3.23
N GLU A 93 -10.23 4.75 -3.77
CA GLU A 93 -9.01 4.33 -3.05
C GLU A 93 -7.78 5.16 -3.45
N ALA A 94 -7.86 5.94 -4.54
CA ALA A 94 -6.71 6.62 -5.10
C ALA A 94 -6.11 7.65 -4.11
N GLN A 95 -6.96 8.41 -3.43
CA GLN A 95 -6.52 9.42 -2.47
C GLN A 95 -5.86 8.80 -1.24
N SER A 96 -6.57 7.89 -0.55
CA SER A 96 -6.08 7.24 0.66
C SER A 96 -4.79 6.47 0.42
N GLU A 97 -4.68 5.74 -0.71
CA GLU A 97 -3.45 5.02 -1.06
C GLU A 97 -2.27 5.96 -1.31
N THR A 98 -2.50 7.11 -1.96
CA THR A 98 -1.46 8.10 -2.20
C THR A 98 -0.92 8.65 -0.88
N ALA A 99 -1.79 9.12 0.01
CA ALA A 99 -1.38 9.66 1.31
C ALA A 99 -0.69 8.60 2.19
N ALA A 100 -1.21 7.38 2.21
CA ALA A 100 -0.66 6.29 3.01
C ALA A 100 0.76 5.93 2.56
N VAL A 101 1.00 5.86 1.25
CA VAL A 101 2.35 5.62 0.70
C VAL A 101 3.33 6.69 1.18
N ARG A 102 2.94 7.96 1.26
CA ARG A 102 3.82 9.04 1.74
C ARG A 102 4.22 8.85 3.20
N LEU A 103 3.28 8.51 4.07
CA LEU A 103 3.56 8.30 5.49
C LEU A 103 4.35 7.01 5.74
N VAL A 104 4.05 5.93 5.01
CA VAL A 104 4.82 4.68 5.08
C VAL A 104 6.25 4.87 4.61
N TRP A 105 6.44 5.58 3.50
CA TRP A 105 7.76 5.98 3.03
C TRP A 105 8.47 6.88 4.03
N ALA A 106 7.82 7.88 4.61
CA ALA A 106 8.42 8.79 5.58
C ALA A 106 8.90 8.07 6.86
N ALA A 107 8.24 6.99 7.26
CA ALA A 107 8.70 6.11 8.33
C ALA A 107 9.93 5.25 7.94
N GLY A 108 10.36 5.25 6.68
CA GLY A 108 11.55 4.54 6.19
C GLY A 108 11.26 3.21 5.48
N TYR A 109 10.00 2.81 5.35
CA TYR A 109 9.64 1.56 4.69
C TYR A 109 9.69 1.69 3.17
N GLN A 110 10.01 0.57 2.50
CA GLN A 110 9.93 0.51 1.05
C GLN A 110 8.46 0.50 0.60
N THR A 111 8.14 1.37 -0.36
CA THR A 111 6.80 1.48 -0.95
C THR A 111 6.88 1.45 -2.47
N GLU A 112 5.72 1.36 -3.12
CA GLU A 112 5.59 1.81 -4.49
C GLU A 112 5.83 3.32 -4.63
N ILE A 113 6.12 3.76 -5.86
CA ILE A 113 6.19 5.17 -6.23
C ILE A 113 4.86 5.54 -6.87
N ASN A 114 4.14 6.48 -6.26
CA ASN A 114 2.87 6.92 -6.79
C ASN A 114 2.61 8.43 -6.64
N TYR A 115 1.74 8.91 -7.53
CA TYR A 115 1.25 10.28 -7.59
C TYR A 115 -0.24 10.26 -7.86
N LEU A 116 -0.96 11.28 -7.40
CA LEU A 116 -2.36 11.47 -7.75
C LEU A 116 -2.51 12.66 -8.69
N ALA A 117 -3.23 12.45 -9.79
CA ALA A 117 -3.71 13.51 -10.65
C ALA A 117 -5.16 13.86 -10.26
N PRO A 118 -5.45 15.10 -9.84
CA PRO A 118 -6.82 15.53 -9.52
C PRO A 118 -7.79 15.34 -10.68
N CYS A 119 -7.32 15.58 -11.90
CA CYS A 119 -8.06 15.38 -13.14
C CYS A 119 -7.11 14.89 -14.23
N VAL A 120 -7.51 13.86 -14.98
CA VAL A 120 -6.73 13.39 -16.13
C VAL A 120 -7.62 12.87 -17.25
N HIS A 121 -7.31 13.29 -18.47
CA HIS A 121 -7.87 12.70 -19.69
C HIS A 121 -6.97 11.55 -20.14
N ILE A 122 -7.55 10.36 -20.29
CA ILE A 122 -6.82 9.18 -20.76
C ILE A 122 -7.35 8.83 -22.15
N LYS A 123 -6.60 9.23 -23.18
CA LYS A 123 -7.00 9.05 -24.58
C LYS A 123 -7.18 7.55 -24.89
N GLY A 124 -8.35 7.20 -25.42
CA GLY A 124 -8.69 5.83 -25.79
C GLY A 124 -9.06 4.91 -24.63
N ALA A 125 -9.14 5.42 -23.39
CA ALA A 125 -9.63 4.63 -22.27
C ALA A 125 -11.14 4.38 -22.39
N PRO A 126 -11.61 3.16 -22.07
CA PRO A 126 -13.04 2.90 -21.97
C PRO A 126 -13.63 3.66 -20.76
N GLY A 127 -14.96 3.73 -20.71
CA GLY A 127 -15.65 4.17 -19.49
C GLY A 127 -15.41 3.21 -18.32
N ALA A 128 -15.40 3.75 -17.10
CA ALA A 128 -15.35 2.97 -15.86
C ALA A 128 -16.62 3.22 -15.03
N LYS A 129 -17.24 2.15 -14.52
CA LYS A 129 -18.41 2.27 -13.64
C LYS A 129 -17.98 2.72 -12.24
N GLY A 130 -18.77 3.60 -11.62
CA GLY A 130 -18.51 4.05 -10.25
C GLY A 130 -17.24 4.89 -10.08
N VAL A 131 -16.72 5.46 -11.18
CA VAL A 131 -15.59 6.40 -11.14
C VAL A 131 -16.10 7.80 -11.42
N GLU A 132 -15.69 8.73 -10.57
CA GLU A 132 -16.02 10.14 -10.71
C GLU A 132 -15.30 10.79 -11.90
N ARG A 133 -16.00 11.71 -12.55
CA ARG A 133 -15.45 12.53 -13.63
C ARG A 133 -15.03 13.91 -13.10
N CYS A 134 -14.09 14.51 -13.81
CA CYS A 134 -13.73 15.91 -13.67
C CYS A 134 -14.15 16.65 -14.95
N ASP A 135 -13.35 17.59 -15.44
CA ASP A 135 -13.70 18.38 -16.61
C ASP A 135 -13.87 17.49 -17.86
N GLY A 136 -14.95 17.68 -18.61
CA GLY A 136 -15.27 16.89 -19.79
C GLY A 136 -15.36 15.38 -19.53
N ASP A 137 -14.61 14.58 -20.29
CA ASP A 137 -14.50 13.14 -20.11
C ASP A 137 -13.36 12.72 -19.16
N GLY A 138 -12.70 13.68 -18.50
CA GLY A 138 -11.60 13.43 -17.58
C GLY A 138 -12.01 12.58 -16.38
N PHE A 139 -11.08 11.77 -15.89
CA PHE A 139 -11.25 10.99 -14.66
C PHE A 139 -10.72 11.78 -13.46
N ARG A 140 -11.52 11.83 -12.39
CA ARG A 140 -11.14 12.51 -11.14
C ARG A 140 -10.30 11.59 -10.26
N ASN A 141 -9.33 12.18 -9.55
CA ASN A 141 -8.50 11.52 -8.53
C ASN A 141 -7.90 10.19 -9.02
N VAL A 142 -7.06 10.26 -10.05
CA VAL A 142 -6.41 9.07 -10.61
C VAL A 142 -5.03 8.90 -10.02
N ARG A 143 -4.79 7.76 -9.39
CA ARG A 143 -3.47 7.41 -8.84
C ARG A 143 -2.62 6.72 -9.90
N PHE A 144 -1.45 7.28 -10.16
CA PHE A 144 -0.43 6.76 -11.06
C PHE A 144 0.63 6.01 -10.25
N GLU A 145 0.73 4.69 -10.42
CA GLU A 145 1.82 3.86 -9.91
C GLU A 145 2.91 3.72 -10.98
N ALA A 146 4.15 4.10 -10.66
CA ALA A 146 5.24 4.03 -11.62
C ALA A 146 5.57 2.58 -12.04
N ARG A 147 5.96 2.41 -13.30
CA ARG A 147 6.63 1.20 -13.80
C ARG A 147 7.97 1.59 -14.42
N PRO A 148 8.99 1.87 -13.60
CA PRO A 148 10.30 2.22 -14.11
C PRO A 148 10.89 1.07 -14.92
N GLU A 149 11.62 1.41 -15.97
CA GLU A 149 12.33 0.41 -16.77
C GLU A 149 13.38 -0.33 -15.93
N GLY A 150 13.51 -1.64 -16.16
CA GLY A 150 14.46 -2.51 -15.45
C GLY A 150 14.05 -2.89 -14.02
N TRP A 151 12.90 -2.41 -13.52
CA TRP A 151 12.38 -2.82 -12.22
C TRP A 151 11.44 -4.01 -12.38
N ASP A 152 11.75 -5.13 -11.73
CA ASP A 152 10.91 -6.33 -11.81
C ASP A 152 10.03 -6.47 -10.57
N ARG A 153 8.72 -6.64 -10.78
CA ARG A 153 7.79 -7.01 -9.71
C ARG A 153 7.74 -8.54 -9.60
N LEU A 154 8.21 -9.05 -8.47
CA LEU A 154 8.30 -10.47 -8.17
C LEU A 154 7.06 -10.94 -7.39
N ASP A 155 7.20 -12.10 -6.76
CA ASP A 155 6.15 -12.70 -5.93
C ASP A 155 5.84 -11.87 -4.67
N GLU A 156 4.72 -12.21 -4.03
CA GLU A 156 4.34 -11.61 -2.76
C GLU A 156 5.23 -12.10 -1.60
N TRP A 157 5.44 -11.25 -0.60
CA TRP A 157 5.97 -11.66 0.70
C TRP A 157 4.83 -11.74 1.73
N ARG A 158 4.94 -12.65 2.69
CA ARG A 158 3.85 -12.98 3.61
C ARG A 158 4.17 -12.54 5.04
N TRP A 159 3.19 -11.92 5.71
CA TRP A 159 3.33 -11.40 7.08
C TRP A 159 3.80 -12.45 8.10
N LYS A 160 3.15 -13.63 8.06
CA LYS A 160 3.31 -14.69 9.07
C LYS A 160 4.25 -15.81 8.64
N ASP A 161 4.91 -15.68 7.49
CA ASP A 161 5.82 -16.71 7.01
C ASP A 161 7.15 -16.60 7.74
N LYS A 162 7.53 -17.65 8.48
CA LYS A 162 8.81 -17.73 9.19
C LYS A 162 10.03 -17.73 8.26
N LYS A 163 9.83 -17.97 6.95
CA LYS A 163 10.87 -17.83 5.92
C LYS A 163 11.07 -16.38 5.47
N ASN A 164 10.18 -15.46 5.86
CA ASN A 164 10.39 -14.05 5.65
C ASN A 164 11.61 -13.59 6.46
N LEU A 165 12.61 -13.03 5.79
CA LEU A 165 13.88 -12.60 6.39
C LEU A 165 13.70 -11.53 7.47
N PHE A 166 12.56 -10.85 7.49
CA PHE A 166 12.22 -9.82 8.48
C PHE A 166 11.26 -10.33 9.57
N TYR A 167 10.89 -11.62 9.56
CA TYR A 167 10.01 -12.17 10.59
C TYR A 167 10.62 -12.02 11.99
N GLY A 168 9.85 -11.48 12.94
CA GLY A 168 10.30 -11.22 14.32
C GLY A 168 11.27 -10.03 14.47
N THR A 169 11.52 -9.27 13.40
CA THR A 169 12.32 -8.04 13.49
C THR A 169 11.49 -6.87 13.99
N LYS A 170 12.16 -5.94 14.68
CA LYS A 170 11.58 -4.67 15.11
C LYS A 170 11.02 -3.88 13.93
N GLU A 171 11.69 -3.92 12.77
CA GLU A 171 11.26 -3.26 11.54
C GLU A 171 9.94 -3.83 11.03
N LEU A 172 9.73 -5.14 11.05
CA LEU A 172 8.44 -5.72 10.65
C LEU A 172 7.33 -5.39 11.66
N GLN A 173 7.62 -5.42 12.97
CA GLN A 173 6.64 -5.03 13.99
C GLN A 173 6.26 -3.56 13.87
N GLY A 174 7.20 -2.68 13.59
CA GLY A 174 6.90 -1.28 13.31
C GLY A 174 6.02 -1.07 12.08
N LEU A 175 6.15 -1.92 11.05
CA LEU A 175 5.28 -1.85 9.88
C LEU A 175 3.85 -2.26 10.24
N ILE A 176 3.68 -3.24 11.13
CA ILE A 176 2.37 -3.66 11.65
C ILE A 176 1.75 -2.50 12.43
N VAL A 177 2.48 -1.88 13.37
CA VAL A 177 2.02 -0.69 14.12
C VAL A 177 1.61 0.43 13.17
N LEU A 178 2.40 0.69 12.13
CA LEU A 178 2.10 1.73 11.16
C LEU A 178 0.79 1.45 10.41
N ASN A 179 0.48 0.19 10.12
CA ASN A 179 -0.82 -0.17 9.52
C ASN A 179 -2.00 0.04 10.48
N ALA A 180 -1.84 -0.17 11.79
CA ALA A 180 -2.85 0.23 12.76
C ALA A 180 -3.00 1.75 12.82
N LEU A 181 -1.88 2.50 12.82
CA LEU A 181 -1.92 3.97 12.83
C LEU A 181 -2.73 4.52 11.65
N LEU A 182 -2.62 3.90 10.47
CA LEU A 182 -3.35 4.29 9.25
C LEU A 182 -4.77 3.74 9.16
N ASN A 183 -5.21 2.92 10.12
CA ASN A 183 -6.45 2.12 10.04
C ASN A 183 -6.53 1.25 8.77
N ASN A 184 -5.41 0.66 8.33
CA ASN A 184 -5.43 -0.24 7.17
C ASN A 184 -6.12 -1.56 7.50
N TRP A 185 -7.39 -1.75 7.16
CA TRP A 185 -8.12 -2.96 7.53
C TRP A 185 -7.95 -4.14 6.55
N ASP A 186 -7.12 -4.01 5.50
CA ASP A 186 -6.91 -5.03 4.46
C ASP A 186 -5.45 -5.53 4.38
N LEU A 187 -4.83 -5.94 5.50
CA LEU A 187 -3.46 -6.49 5.51
C LEU A 187 -3.32 -7.90 4.88
N LYS A 188 -3.89 -8.16 3.70
CA LYS A 188 -3.66 -9.44 3.00
C LYS A 188 -2.21 -9.53 2.53
N SER A 189 -1.60 -10.72 2.57
CA SER A 189 -0.27 -10.93 1.96
C SER A 189 -0.27 -10.67 0.45
N ALA A 190 -1.42 -10.80 -0.22
CA ALA A 190 -1.56 -10.45 -1.63
C ALA A 190 -1.34 -8.96 -1.93
N ASN A 191 -1.41 -8.10 -0.90
CA ASN A 191 -1.13 -6.66 -0.94
C ASN A 191 0.35 -6.37 -0.65
N ASN A 192 1.21 -7.38 -0.71
CA ASN A 192 2.65 -7.24 -0.52
C ASN A 192 3.38 -7.73 -1.77
N LYS A 193 4.47 -7.07 -2.14
CA LYS A 193 5.30 -7.48 -3.28
C LYS A 193 6.77 -7.31 -2.96
N VAL A 194 7.58 -8.18 -3.55
CA VAL A 194 9.01 -7.92 -3.69
C VAL A 194 9.25 -7.24 -5.03
N VAL A 195 9.98 -6.13 -5.03
CA VAL A 195 10.38 -5.40 -6.23
C VAL A 195 11.89 -5.44 -6.33
N TYR A 196 12.40 -5.97 -7.44
CA TYR A 196 13.80 -5.84 -7.77
C TYR A 196 14.08 -4.44 -8.31
N VAL A 197 15.07 -3.77 -7.73
CA VAL A 197 15.59 -2.49 -8.20
C VAL A 197 17.05 -2.67 -8.60
N PRO A 198 17.43 -2.41 -9.85
CA PRO A 198 18.81 -2.51 -10.30
C PRO A 198 19.73 -1.60 -9.48
N GLY A 199 20.93 -2.10 -9.17
CA GLY A 199 21.98 -1.30 -8.58
C GLY A 199 22.61 -0.35 -9.60
N GLY A 200 23.32 0.67 -9.13
CA GLY A 200 24.20 1.47 -9.98
C GLY A 200 25.39 0.64 -10.50
N ARG A 201 26.21 1.21 -11.39
CA ARG A 201 27.34 0.52 -12.05
C ARG A 201 28.31 -0.24 -11.14
N ALA A 202 28.38 0.10 -9.85
CA ALA A 202 29.28 -0.51 -8.87
C ALA A 202 28.56 -1.24 -7.71
N GLY A 203 27.23 -1.35 -7.74
CA GLY A 203 26.43 -1.94 -6.66
C GLY A 203 25.54 -3.09 -7.13
N GLY A 204 25.32 -4.07 -6.25
CA GLY A 204 24.27 -5.07 -6.45
C GLY A 204 22.87 -4.45 -6.44
N GLY A 205 21.90 -5.11 -7.07
CA GLY A 205 20.50 -4.70 -6.99
C GLY A 205 19.89 -4.94 -5.61
N GLU A 206 18.72 -4.35 -5.37
CA GLU A 206 17.94 -4.51 -4.14
C GLU A 206 16.69 -5.33 -4.41
N LEU A 207 16.30 -6.16 -3.44
CA LEU A 207 14.99 -6.80 -3.37
C LEU A 207 14.17 -6.04 -2.32
N ARG A 208 13.36 -5.08 -2.77
CA ARG A 208 12.55 -4.21 -1.91
C ARG A 208 11.24 -4.89 -1.53
N TYR A 209 11.02 -5.09 -0.24
CA TYR A 209 9.81 -5.66 0.32
C TYR A 209 8.81 -4.54 0.54
N ILE A 210 7.94 -4.32 -0.44
CA ILE A 210 6.97 -3.24 -0.42
C ILE A 210 5.61 -3.74 0.08
N ILE A 211 4.89 -2.86 0.76
CA ILE A 211 3.43 -2.94 0.85
C ILE A 211 2.85 -2.20 -0.37
N SER A 212 1.91 -2.84 -1.08
CA SER A 212 1.30 -2.34 -2.32
C SER A 212 -0.21 -2.54 -2.21
N ASP A 213 -0.99 -1.49 -2.46
CA ASP A 213 -2.42 -1.40 -2.11
C ASP A 213 -2.70 -1.02 -0.64
N LEU A 214 -2.41 0.25 -0.34
CA LEU A 214 -2.75 0.91 0.94
C LEU A 214 -4.08 1.68 0.87
N GLY A 215 -4.94 1.40 -0.11
CA GLY A 215 -6.19 2.16 -0.34
C GLY A 215 -7.26 1.97 0.74
N ALA A 216 -7.17 0.91 1.54
CA ALA A 216 -8.09 0.58 2.63
C ALA A 216 -7.74 1.28 3.95
N THR A 217 -7.28 2.54 3.90
CA THR A 217 -6.79 3.36 5.02
C THR A 217 -7.62 4.63 5.21
N PHE A 218 -7.34 5.37 6.30
CA PHE A 218 -7.94 6.67 6.62
C PHE A 218 -9.47 6.65 6.62
N GLY A 219 -10.03 5.59 7.17
CA GLY A 219 -11.42 5.52 7.60
C GLY A 219 -11.43 4.76 8.93
N LYS A 220 -12.54 4.08 9.23
CA LYS A 220 -12.61 3.22 10.41
C LYS A 220 -12.43 1.74 10.08
N THR A 221 -11.82 1.04 11.01
CA THR A 221 -11.76 -0.42 11.01
C THR A 221 -13.08 -1.01 11.56
N GLY A 222 -13.21 -2.34 11.61
CA GLY A 222 -14.43 -2.98 12.11
C GLY A 222 -14.32 -3.32 13.60
N ASN A 223 -15.43 -3.26 14.35
CA ASN A 223 -15.40 -3.48 15.81
C ASN A 223 -16.04 -4.82 16.24
N LEU A 224 -16.59 -5.63 15.31
CA LEU A 224 -17.28 -6.89 15.62
C LEU A 224 -17.15 -7.94 14.49
N PRO A 225 -16.82 -9.22 14.80
CA PRO A 225 -16.41 -10.23 13.81
C PRO A 225 -17.46 -10.61 12.75
N VAL A 226 -18.76 -10.38 13.01
CA VAL A 226 -19.86 -10.81 12.10
C VAL A 226 -20.39 -9.64 11.23
N VAL A 227 -20.33 -8.39 11.69
CA VAL A 227 -20.81 -7.21 10.95
C VAL A 227 -19.69 -6.32 10.38
N TRP A 228 -18.42 -6.66 10.62
CA TRP A 228 -17.24 -5.86 10.24
C TRP A 228 -17.16 -5.41 8.77
N ARG A 229 -17.80 -6.12 7.83
CA ARG A 229 -17.75 -5.77 6.40
C ARG A 229 -18.61 -4.54 6.09
N PHE A 230 -19.61 -4.26 6.91
CA PHE A 230 -20.55 -3.16 6.72
C PHE A 230 -20.20 -1.93 7.55
N THR A 231 -19.34 -2.08 8.57
CA THR A 231 -18.96 -0.98 9.47
C THR A 231 -17.66 -0.28 9.07
N ARG A 232 -16.84 -0.88 8.18
CA ARG A 232 -15.58 -0.29 7.73
C ARG A 232 -15.77 0.85 6.75
N SER A 233 -14.82 1.77 6.77
CA SER A 233 -14.69 2.80 5.75
C SER A 233 -13.24 3.00 5.32
N ARG A 234 -13.06 3.72 4.22
CA ARG A 234 -11.77 4.12 3.67
C ARG A 234 -11.92 5.53 3.15
N SER A 235 -10.86 6.34 3.20
CA SER A 235 -10.90 7.73 2.74
C SER A 235 -12.10 8.51 3.32
N LYS A 236 -12.36 8.33 4.62
CA LYS A 236 -13.39 9.04 5.39
C LYS A 236 -12.73 9.69 6.62
N PRO A 237 -12.30 10.96 6.51
CA PRO A 237 -11.57 11.68 7.55
C PRO A 237 -12.20 11.62 8.94
N GLU A 238 -13.51 11.88 9.03
CA GLU A 238 -14.22 11.89 10.31
C GLU A 238 -14.26 10.53 10.99
N ASP A 239 -14.47 9.45 10.20
CA ASP A 239 -14.45 8.09 10.73
C ASP A 239 -13.05 7.72 11.26
N TYR A 240 -11.98 8.20 10.61
CA TYR A 240 -10.60 7.97 11.03
C TYR A 240 -10.24 8.74 12.31
N ALA A 241 -10.58 10.02 12.34
CA ALA A 241 -10.30 10.89 13.48
C ALA A 241 -11.09 10.51 14.73
N ALA A 242 -12.33 10.01 14.57
CA ALA A 242 -13.19 9.62 15.68
C ALA A 242 -12.86 8.24 16.29
N GLN A 243 -12.20 7.34 15.55
CA GLN A 243 -11.87 6.02 16.07
C GLN A 243 -10.68 6.10 17.04
N PRO A 244 -10.78 5.55 18.26
CA PRO A 244 -9.62 5.35 19.14
C PRO A 244 -8.51 4.60 18.42
N PHE A 245 -7.26 4.78 18.86
CA PHE A 245 -6.11 4.13 18.24
C PHE A 245 -5.49 3.07 19.15
N VAL A 246 -5.04 3.43 20.36
CA VAL A 246 -4.64 2.45 21.38
C VAL A 246 -5.85 2.15 22.26
N ASP A 247 -6.17 0.87 22.42
CA ASP A 247 -7.20 0.41 23.35
C ASP A 247 -6.64 0.30 24.77
N GLU A 248 -5.48 -0.36 24.90
CA GLU A 248 -4.91 -0.67 26.21
C GLU A 248 -3.40 -0.96 26.13
N VAL A 249 -2.70 -0.75 27.24
CA VAL A 249 -1.33 -1.24 27.45
C VAL A 249 -1.34 -2.21 28.64
N LYS A 250 -0.91 -3.47 28.43
CA LYS A 250 -0.77 -4.46 29.52
C LYS A 250 0.67 -4.92 29.61
N GLY A 251 1.33 -4.61 30.73
CA GLY A 251 2.73 -4.94 30.92
C GLY A 251 3.59 -4.31 29.80
N ARG A 252 4.19 -5.15 28.95
CA ARG A 252 5.02 -4.71 27.82
C ARG A 252 4.27 -4.62 26.49
N ASN A 253 3.01 -5.05 26.43
CA ASN A 253 2.25 -5.17 25.18
C ASN A 253 1.29 -3.99 24.99
N VAL A 254 1.13 -3.58 23.73
CA VAL A 254 0.19 -2.54 23.28
C VAL A 254 -0.93 -3.20 22.49
N PHE A 255 -2.17 -2.90 22.82
CA PHE A 255 -3.35 -3.37 22.11
C PHE A 255 -3.99 -2.21 21.36
N PHE A 256 -4.13 -2.34 20.04
CA PHE A 256 -4.72 -1.31 19.20
C PHE A 256 -6.21 -1.57 18.97
N ASN A 257 -6.97 -0.49 18.84
CA ASN A 257 -8.34 -0.52 18.37
C ASN A 257 -8.38 -0.88 16.87
N TYR A 258 -8.31 -2.17 16.59
CA TYR A 258 -8.16 -2.66 15.23
C TYR A 258 -9.03 -3.89 14.98
N GLY A 259 -9.86 -3.84 13.93
CA GLY A 259 -10.50 -5.02 13.38
C GLY A 259 -10.48 -5.07 11.87
N GLY A 260 -9.70 -6.02 11.35
CA GLY A 260 -9.27 -6.06 9.96
C GLY A 260 -8.92 -7.47 9.49
N LYS A 261 -8.36 -7.56 8.29
CA LYS A 261 -7.65 -8.78 7.88
C LYS A 261 -6.38 -8.94 8.71
N ASN A 262 -6.04 -10.19 9.04
CA ASN A 262 -4.86 -10.55 9.82
C ASN A 262 -4.75 -9.76 11.15
N GLN A 263 -5.86 -9.68 11.90
CA GLN A 263 -5.91 -8.97 13.18
C GLN A 263 -4.96 -9.59 14.23
N GLU A 264 -4.69 -10.88 14.15
CA GLU A 264 -3.74 -11.59 15.00
C GLU A 264 -2.29 -11.09 14.87
N LEU A 265 -1.96 -10.29 13.84
CA LEU A 265 -0.65 -9.64 13.74
C LEU A 265 -0.41 -8.63 14.87
N PHE A 266 -1.48 -8.13 15.49
CA PHE A 266 -1.42 -7.11 16.53
C PHE A 266 -1.36 -7.71 17.95
N ASP A 267 -1.41 -9.04 18.09
CA ASP A 267 -1.47 -9.72 19.40
C ASP A 267 -0.15 -9.61 20.20
N ASP A 268 0.98 -9.38 19.52
CA ASP A 268 2.32 -9.36 20.13
C ASP A 268 3.13 -8.14 19.66
N ILE A 269 2.57 -6.94 19.87
CA ILE A 269 3.30 -5.68 19.71
C ILE A 269 3.77 -5.18 21.07
N TYR A 270 5.07 -4.92 21.17
CA TYR A 270 5.66 -4.33 22.38
C TYR A 270 5.65 -2.79 22.35
N VAL A 271 5.59 -2.20 23.55
CA VAL A 271 5.70 -0.76 23.77
C VAL A 271 6.92 -0.16 23.06
N GLU A 272 8.05 -0.87 23.08
CA GLU A 272 9.30 -0.42 22.44
C GLU A 272 9.19 -0.30 20.92
N GLU A 273 8.49 -1.21 20.26
CA GLU A 273 8.28 -1.20 18.81
C GLU A 273 7.28 -0.12 18.41
N ALA A 274 6.19 0.00 19.18
CA ALA A 274 5.18 1.03 19.00
C ALA A 274 5.76 2.44 19.16
N ARG A 275 6.51 2.67 20.24
CA ARG A 275 7.20 3.93 20.51
C ARG A 275 8.27 4.24 19.48
N TRP A 276 8.97 3.23 18.95
CA TRP A 276 9.94 3.45 17.88
C TRP A 276 9.29 4.03 16.61
N VAL A 277 8.12 3.53 16.21
CA VAL A 277 7.38 4.11 15.08
C VAL A 277 6.93 5.53 15.38
N GLY A 278 6.42 5.78 16.59
CA GLY A 278 6.09 7.12 17.06
C GLY A 278 7.28 8.08 16.93
N GLN A 279 8.47 7.66 17.37
CA GLN A 279 9.71 8.46 17.27
C GLN A 279 10.18 8.70 15.83
N LEU A 280 9.94 7.78 14.91
CA LEU A 280 10.26 8.00 13.49
C LEU A 280 9.37 9.09 12.90
N LEU A 281 8.07 9.01 13.16
CA LEU A 281 7.08 9.94 12.60
C LEU A 281 7.02 11.28 13.32
N SER A 282 7.37 11.35 14.61
CA SER A 282 7.37 12.61 15.37
C SER A 282 8.39 13.62 14.85
N ARG A 283 9.38 13.16 14.08
CA ARG A 283 10.36 14.01 13.38
C ARG A 283 9.77 14.80 12.22
N LEU A 284 8.58 14.43 11.73
CA LEU A 284 7.89 15.16 10.67
C LEU A 284 7.22 16.39 11.26
N SER A 285 7.28 17.52 10.56
CA SER A 285 6.47 18.69 10.86
C SER A 285 4.99 18.47 10.51
N ASP A 286 4.09 19.26 11.11
CA ASP A 286 2.65 19.22 10.76
C ASP A 286 2.41 19.54 9.29
N ARG A 287 3.23 20.44 8.72
CA ARG A 287 3.23 20.72 7.29
C ARG A 287 3.56 19.46 6.49
N GLN A 288 4.62 18.72 6.84
CA GLN A 288 4.96 17.49 6.12
C GLN A 288 3.84 16.43 6.20
N ILE A 289 3.20 16.27 7.36
CA ILE A 289 2.04 15.35 7.48
C ILE A 289 0.88 15.85 6.61
N GLY A 290 0.54 17.13 6.67
CA GLY A 290 -0.48 17.73 5.81
C GLY A 290 -0.17 17.54 4.32
N ASP A 291 1.09 17.66 3.93
CA ASP A 291 1.55 17.52 2.54
C ASP A 291 1.29 16.14 1.96
N ALA A 292 1.31 15.08 2.78
CA ALA A 292 0.90 13.74 2.35
C ALA A 292 -0.56 13.71 1.87
N PHE A 293 -1.45 14.42 2.57
CA PHE A 293 -2.88 14.50 2.24
C PHE A 293 -3.15 15.52 1.12
N ARG A 294 -2.41 16.64 1.08
CA ARG A 294 -2.49 17.60 -0.04
C ARG A 294 -2.09 16.93 -1.37
N ALA A 295 -1.06 16.09 -1.37
CA ALA A 295 -0.67 15.32 -2.55
C ALA A 295 -1.73 14.32 -3.02
N ALA A 296 -2.63 13.91 -2.12
CA ALA A 296 -3.77 13.05 -2.40
C ALA A 296 -5.06 13.84 -2.75
N ASN A 297 -4.96 15.15 -2.96
CA ASN A 297 -6.07 16.02 -3.35
C ASN A 297 -7.27 15.99 -2.38
N TYR A 298 -7.02 15.77 -1.09
CA TYR A 298 -8.01 16.04 -0.04
C TYR A 298 -8.27 17.55 0.05
N THR A 299 -9.49 17.93 0.42
CA THR A 299 -9.81 19.35 0.65
C THR A 299 -9.06 19.89 1.87
N PRO A 300 -8.85 21.22 2.00
CA PRO A 300 -8.14 21.79 3.14
C PRO A 300 -8.70 21.36 4.51
N ALA A 301 -10.02 21.32 4.67
CA ALA A 301 -10.65 20.87 5.91
C ALA A 301 -10.37 19.38 6.21
N GLU A 302 -10.43 18.52 5.19
CA GLU A 302 -10.09 17.11 5.35
C GLU A 302 -8.61 16.90 5.67
N VAL A 303 -7.71 17.72 5.09
CA VAL A 303 -6.28 17.70 5.40
C VAL A 303 -6.04 18.05 6.86
N GLU A 304 -6.72 19.06 7.40
CA GLU A 304 -6.63 19.43 8.82
C GLU A 304 -7.06 18.27 9.74
N VAL A 305 -8.21 17.66 9.46
CA VAL A 305 -8.74 16.52 10.23
C VAL A 305 -7.78 15.33 10.18
N LEU A 306 -7.35 14.93 8.97
CA LEU A 306 -6.49 13.78 8.78
C LEU A 306 -5.09 13.98 9.38
N ALA A 307 -4.48 15.14 9.15
CA ALA A 307 -3.14 15.44 9.67
C ALA A 307 -3.14 15.57 11.19
N GLY A 308 -4.16 16.22 11.76
CA GLY A 308 -4.35 16.32 13.20
C GLY A 308 -4.52 14.95 13.85
N ALA A 309 -5.34 14.07 13.26
CA ALA A 309 -5.51 12.70 13.74
C ALA A 309 -4.22 11.88 13.65
N VAL A 310 -3.46 11.99 12.56
CA VAL A 310 -2.14 11.34 12.46
C VAL A 310 -1.20 11.85 13.54
N ARG A 311 -1.12 13.17 13.76
CA ARG A 311 -0.28 13.75 14.81
C ARG A 311 -0.67 13.22 16.19
N ALA A 312 -1.95 13.23 16.53
CA ALA A 312 -2.44 12.75 17.81
C ALA A 312 -2.06 11.27 18.04
N ARG A 313 -2.21 10.42 17.03
CA ARG A 313 -1.81 8.99 17.11
C ARG A 313 -0.30 8.82 17.22
N VAL A 314 0.50 9.65 16.54
CA VAL A 314 1.96 9.65 16.69
C VAL A 314 2.35 10.02 18.12
N ASP A 315 1.73 11.05 18.69
CA ASP A 315 2.01 11.50 20.06
C ASP A 315 1.58 10.44 21.08
N GLU A 316 0.48 9.74 20.85
CA GLU A 316 0.06 8.59 21.66
C GLU A 316 1.15 7.49 21.68
N LEU A 317 1.75 7.15 20.54
CA LEU A 317 2.87 6.19 20.47
C LEU A 317 4.11 6.69 21.21
N VAL A 318 4.47 7.97 21.05
CA VAL A 318 5.65 8.55 21.71
C VAL A 318 5.51 8.52 23.24
N ASN A 319 4.30 8.75 23.72
CA ASN A 319 3.98 8.83 25.15
C ASN A 319 3.68 7.49 25.82
N LEU A 320 3.76 6.37 25.08
CA LEU A 320 3.66 5.04 25.69
C LEU A 320 4.75 4.84 26.75
N ALA A 321 4.31 4.64 27.99
CA ALA A 321 5.19 4.36 29.11
C ALA A 321 5.61 2.87 29.08
N PRO A 322 6.91 2.55 29.22
CA PRO A 322 7.30 1.19 29.54
C PRO A 322 6.72 0.82 30.92
N PRO A 323 6.43 -0.46 31.18
CA PRO A 323 5.99 -0.89 32.50
C PRO A 323 7.04 -0.47 33.54
N PRO A 324 6.63 -0.08 34.76
CA PRO A 324 7.59 0.19 35.82
C PRO A 324 8.50 -1.04 35.99
N SER A 325 9.81 -0.81 36.02
CA SER A 325 10.80 -1.87 36.25
C SER A 325 10.38 -2.63 37.50
N ALA A 326 10.21 -3.95 37.39
CA ALA A 326 9.97 -4.80 38.55
C ALA A 326 11.09 -4.51 39.55
N ARG A 327 10.75 -3.96 40.71
CA ARG A 327 11.70 -3.88 41.82
C ARG A 327 12.07 -5.33 42.13
N SER A 328 13.36 -5.65 42.05
CA SER A 328 13.86 -6.90 42.63
C SER A 328 13.37 -6.94 44.07
N PRO A 329 12.72 -8.03 44.51
CA PRO A 329 12.52 -8.24 45.93
C PRO A 329 13.92 -8.38 46.56
N ASP A 330 14.25 -7.45 47.46
CA ASP A 330 15.40 -7.56 48.37
C ASP A 330 15.25 -8.77 49.30
#